data_AF-A0A4Y2TFY1-F1
#
_entry.id   AF-A0A4Y2TFY1-F1
#
_cell.length_a   1.000
_cell.length_b   1.000
_cell.length_c   1.000
_cell.angle_alpha   90.00
_cell.angle_beta   90.00
_cell.angle_gamma   90.00
#
_symmetry.space_group_name_H-M   'P 1'
#
loop_
_entity.id
_entity.type
_entity.pdbx_description
1 polymer ?
#
loop_
_entity_poly.entity_id
_entity_poly.type
_entity_poly.pdbx_seq_one_letter_code
_entity_poly.pdbx_strand_id
1 'polypeptide(L)'
;MYFGLDFRNGTEILRDKHGKYATHVFTETAEQIIRNHDTSKPLFLYLAHLAAHAGNLFKPEEAPPEVISKFKYIKNFYRRIHAATVSVMDDGVGSVFRALHEKDMLKNSIFMFVSDNGAEVNPKEGGYGSNYPLRGNKFTQWEGGIHVPAVIWSPLLNLKKPRVAKQLMHVSDWLPTLYRAAGGDPHDLGPIGGFDMCDTLLEDLPWHELAYSHFKLNSFNI
;
A
#
# COMPACT_ATOMS: atom_id res chain seq x y z
N MET A 1 -3.53 -27.73 -1.61
CA MET A 1 -4.21 -27.47 -2.89
C MET A 1 -5.52 -26.78 -2.54
N TYR A 2 -5.56 -25.45 -2.56
CA TYR A 2 -6.82 -24.71 -2.35
C TYR A 2 -7.47 -24.51 -3.72
N PHE A 3 -8.67 -25.08 -3.90
CA PHE A 3 -9.55 -24.82 -5.02
C PHE A 3 -10.34 -23.55 -4.70
N GLY A 4 -9.99 -22.43 -5.33
CA GLY A 4 -10.72 -21.17 -5.17
C GLY A 4 -11.46 -20.82 -6.46
N LEU A 5 -12.79 -20.73 -6.38
CA LEU A 5 -13.63 -20.11 -7.42
C LEU A 5 -13.81 -18.60 -7.18
N ASP A 6 -13.10 -18.05 -6.19
CA ASP A 6 -13.29 -16.68 -5.70
C ASP A 6 -12.36 -15.65 -6.37
N PHE A 7 -11.55 -16.07 -7.34
CA PHE A 7 -10.80 -15.11 -8.15
C PHE A 7 -11.68 -14.59 -9.29
N ARG A 8 -11.95 -13.28 -9.28
CA ARG A 8 -12.96 -12.66 -10.14
C ARG A 8 -12.46 -11.41 -10.86
N ASN A 9 -13.05 -11.14 -12.02
CA ASN A 9 -13.01 -9.84 -12.68
C ASN A 9 -14.43 -9.28 -12.71
N GLY A 10 -14.71 -8.26 -11.90
CA GLY A 10 -16.08 -7.82 -11.64
C GLY A 10 -16.90 -8.98 -11.04
N THR A 11 -17.96 -9.37 -11.74
CA THR A 11 -18.83 -10.49 -11.32
C THR A 11 -18.42 -11.84 -11.91
N GLU A 12 -17.48 -11.86 -12.87
CA GLU A 12 -17.09 -13.07 -13.59
C GLU A 12 -15.97 -13.84 -12.87
N ILE A 13 -16.10 -15.16 -12.82
CA ILE A 13 -15.08 -16.04 -12.25
C ILE A 13 -13.95 -16.26 -13.27
N LEU A 14 -12.72 -15.97 -12.87
CA LEU A 14 -11.54 -16.17 -13.71
C LEU A 14 -10.98 -17.58 -13.54
N ARG A 15 -11.14 -18.41 -14.58
CA ARG A 15 -10.62 -19.80 -14.61
C ARG A 15 -9.29 -19.93 -15.35
N ASP A 16 -8.94 -18.94 -16.19
CA ASP A 16 -7.74 -18.91 -17.04
C ASP A 16 -6.46 -18.46 -16.31
N LYS A 17 -6.58 -18.10 -15.03
CA LYS A 17 -5.45 -17.65 -14.19
C LYS A 17 -4.88 -18.75 -13.30
N HIS A 18 -5.43 -19.96 -13.36
CA HIS A 18 -4.91 -21.10 -12.60
C HIS A 18 -3.43 -21.36 -12.91
N GLY A 19 -2.61 -21.50 -11.86
CA GLY A 19 -1.17 -21.73 -11.99
C GLY A 19 -0.33 -20.47 -12.27
N LYS A 20 -0.95 -19.29 -12.43
CA LYS A 20 -0.23 -18.03 -12.56
C LYS A 20 0.07 -17.44 -11.18
N TYR A 21 1.22 -16.78 -11.06
CA TYR A 21 1.61 -16.11 -9.83
C TYR A 21 0.74 -14.86 -9.61
N ALA A 22 0.03 -14.80 -8.48
CA ALA A 22 -1.01 -13.80 -8.24
C ALA A 22 -0.49 -12.35 -8.35
N THR A 23 0.72 -12.07 -7.87
CA THR A 23 1.34 -10.75 -7.97
C THR A 23 1.46 -10.29 -9.42
N HIS A 24 1.90 -11.16 -10.33
CA HIS A 24 1.96 -10.84 -11.77
C HIS A 24 0.56 -10.60 -12.34
N VAL A 25 -0.42 -11.43 -12.00
CA VAL A 25 -1.80 -11.27 -12.49
C VAL A 25 -2.39 -9.93 -12.07
N PHE A 26 -2.15 -9.51 -10.82
CA PHE A 26 -2.69 -8.25 -10.30
C PHE A 26 -1.99 -7.05 -10.95
N THR A 27 -0.66 -7.11 -11.09
CA THR A 27 0.12 -6.09 -11.80
C THR A 27 -0.31 -5.95 -13.26
N GLU A 28 -0.37 -7.05 -14.01
CA GLU A 28 -0.78 -7.06 -15.42
C GLU A 28 -2.19 -6.48 -15.59
N THR A 29 -3.10 -6.80 -14.66
CA THR A 29 -4.48 -6.29 -14.68
C THR A 29 -4.51 -4.79 -14.40
N ALA A 30 -3.74 -4.31 -13.42
CA ALA A 30 -3.61 -2.87 -13.14
C ALA A 30 -3.04 -2.11 -14.35
N GLU A 31 -2.00 -2.65 -15.00
CA GLU A 31 -1.44 -2.08 -16.22
C GLU A 31 -2.48 -2.02 -17.36
N GLN A 32 -3.27 -3.08 -17.54
CA GLN A 32 -4.34 -3.11 -18.54
C GLN A 32 -5.41 -2.05 -18.26
N ILE A 33 -5.83 -1.90 -17.00
CA ILE A 33 -6.77 -0.84 -16.59
C ILE A 33 -6.20 0.52 -16.97
N ILE A 34 -4.95 0.82 -16.60
CA ILE A 34 -4.29 2.10 -16.88
C ILE A 34 -4.16 2.35 -18.39
N ARG A 35 -3.64 1.38 -19.15
CA ARG A 35 -3.40 1.52 -20.60
C ARG A 35 -4.71 1.74 -21.37
N ASN A 36 -5.81 1.14 -20.91
CA ASN A 36 -7.12 1.25 -21.53
C ASN A 36 -7.99 2.39 -20.95
N HIS A 37 -7.52 3.09 -19.92
CA HIS A 37 -8.29 4.14 -19.26
C HIS A 37 -8.51 5.35 -20.18
N ASP A 38 -9.73 5.88 -20.13
CA ASP A 38 -10.11 7.16 -20.76
C ASP A 38 -9.63 8.31 -19.86
N THR A 39 -8.56 8.98 -20.29
CA THR A 39 -7.90 10.04 -19.52
C THR A 39 -8.74 11.30 -19.33
N SER A 40 -9.92 11.41 -19.96
CA SER A 40 -10.88 12.48 -19.65
C SER A 40 -11.61 12.29 -18.32
N LYS A 41 -11.57 11.08 -17.76
CA LYS A 41 -12.21 10.73 -16.48
C LYS A 41 -11.15 10.48 -15.40
N PRO A 42 -11.39 10.86 -14.13
CA PRO A 42 -10.49 10.50 -13.05
C PRO A 42 -10.46 8.98 -12.85
N LEU A 43 -9.29 8.46 -12.43
CA LEU A 43 -9.10 7.05 -12.07
C LEU A 43 -8.79 6.95 -10.58
N PHE A 44 -9.54 6.12 -9.86
CA PHE A 44 -9.16 5.61 -8.56
C PHE A 44 -8.85 4.11 -8.71
N LEU A 45 -7.62 3.71 -8.40
CA LEU A 45 -7.16 2.33 -8.49
C LEU A 45 -6.57 1.90 -7.15
N TYR A 46 -7.24 0.97 -6.49
CA TYR A 46 -6.74 0.32 -5.27
C TYR A 46 -6.16 -1.06 -5.61
N LEU A 47 -4.83 -1.16 -5.57
CA LEU A 47 -4.10 -2.39 -5.87
C LEU A 47 -3.62 -3.05 -4.57
N ALA A 48 -4.46 -3.91 -4.00
CA ALA A 48 -4.14 -4.68 -2.81
C ALA A 48 -3.44 -6.00 -3.18
N HIS A 49 -2.10 -5.99 -3.24
CA HIS A 49 -1.34 -7.21 -3.47
C HIS A 49 -1.55 -8.22 -2.34
N LEU A 50 -1.58 -9.51 -2.69
CA LEU A 50 -1.44 -10.59 -1.70
C LEU A 50 -0.01 -10.70 -1.18
N ALA A 51 0.98 -10.30 -1.99
CA ALA A 51 2.37 -10.25 -1.58
C ALA A 51 2.56 -9.20 -0.47
N ALA A 52 3.34 -9.45 0.59
CA ALA A 52 4.12 -10.67 0.89
C ALA A 52 3.47 -11.53 1.99
N HIS A 53 2.14 -11.63 2.01
CA HIS A 53 1.43 -12.44 3.00
C HIS A 53 1.79 -13.92 2.88
N ALA A 54 1.89 -14.60 4.02
CA ALA A 54 2.10 -16.04 4.05
C ALA A 54 0.97 -16.78 3.30
N GLY A 55 1.32 -17.78 2.51
CA GLY A 55 0.38 -18.61 1.76
C GLY A 55 -0.36 -19.60 2.66
N ASN A 56 -0.15 -20.89 2.42
CA ASN A 56 -0.76 -21.94 3.24
C ASN A 56 0.26 -22.65 4.13
N LEU A 57 -0.21 -23.45 5.09
CA LEU A 57 0.62 -24.16 6.06
C LEU A 57 1.75 -25.01 5.43
N PHE A 58 1.57 -25.51 4.21
CA PHE A 58 2.55 -26.37 3.53
C PHE A 58 3.47 -25.59 2.59
N LYS A 59 3.06 -24.40 2.16
CA LYS A 59 3.82 -23.48 1.30
C LYS A 59 3.59 -22.05 1.79
N PRO A 60 4.25 -21.66 2.90
CA PRO A 60 4.01 -20.37 3.53
C PRO A 60 4.57 -19.22 2.69
N GLU A 61 5.54 -19.47 1.82
CA GLU A 61 6.14 -18.47 0.94
C GLU A 61 6.21 -19.02 -0.48
N GLU A 62 5.97 -18.17 -1.46
CA GLU A 62 6.06 -18.51 -2.88
C GLU A 62 6.53 -17.32 -3.70
N ALA A 63 7.50 -17.55 -4.56
CA ALA A 63 7.97 -16.62 -5.57
C ALA A 63 8.50 -17.40 -6.79
N PRO A 64 8.65 -16.77 -7.96
CA PRO A 64 9.24 -17.42 -9.13
C PRO A 64 10.66 -17.93 -8.85
N PRO A 65 11.02 -19.18 -9.24
CA PRO A 65 12.31 -19.79 -8.91
C PRO A 65 13.53 -18.97 -9.35
N GLU A 66 13.45 -18.34 -10.52
CA GLU A 66 14.49 -17.49 -11.07
C GLU A 66 14.73 -16.24 -10.22
N VAL A 67 13.70 -15.68 -9.58
CA VAL A 67 13.83 -14.55 -8.68
C VAL A 67 14.40 -15.00 -7.33
N ILE A 68 13.93 -16.12 -6.78
CA ILE A 68 14.50 -16.75 -5.57
C ILE A 68 16.01 -16.96 -5.74
N SER A 69 16.44 -17.33 -6.95
CA SER A 69 17.86 -17.58 -7.27
C SER A 69 18.76 -16.34 -7.13
N LYS A 70 18.21 -15.12 -7.29
CA LYS A 70 18.93 -13.86 -7.10
C LYS A 70 19.30 -13.62 -5.62
N PHE A 71 18.54 -14.21 -4.70
CA PHE A 71 18.70 -14.03 -3.25
C PHE A 71 19.50 -15.15 -2.57
N LYS A 72 20.29 -15.94 -3.34
CA LYS A 72 21.08 -17.08 -2.81
C LYS A 72 22.03 -16.72 -1.65
N TYR A 73 22.45 -15.46 -1.54
CA TYR A 73 23.26 -14.95 -0.44
C TYR A 73 22.54 -14.96 0.92
N ILE A 74 21.19 -14.99 0.93
CA ILE A 74 20.39 -15.15 2.15
C ILE A 74 20.43 -16.63 2.56
N LYS A 75 21.04 -16.91 3.72
CA LYS A 75 21.22 -18.27 4.25
C LYS A 75 19.90 -18.96 4.60
N ASN A 76 18.99 -18.25 5.26
CA ASN A 76 17.68 -18.80 5.60
C ASN A 76 16.83 -18.93 4.33
N PHE A 77 16.43 -20.17 4.01
CA PHE A 77 15.73 -20.48 2.77
C PHE A 77 14.37 -19.78 2.65
N TYR A 78 13.57 -19.74 3.70
CA TYR A 78 12.26 -19.08 3.64
C TYR A 78 12.36 -17.56 3.60
N ARG A 79 13.33 -16.96 4.31
CA ARG A 79 13.66 -15.53 4.18
C ARG A 79 14.10 -15.19 2.75
N ARG A 80 14.78 -16.11 2.05
CA ARG A 80 15.13 -15.95 0.65
C ARG A 80 13.89 -15.89 -0.25
N ILE A 81 12.92 -16.77 -0.01
CA ILE A 81 11.66 -16.74 -0.75
C ILE A 81 10.90 -15.45 -0.46
N HIS A 82 10.78 -15.05 0.82
CA HIS A 82 10.14 -13.80 1.22
C HIS A 82 10.79 -12.57 0.54
N ALA A 83 12.12 -12.50 0.49
CA ALA A 83 12.83 -11.44 -0.22
C ALA A 83 12.52 -11.43 -1.73
N ALA A 84 12.38 -12.61 -2.34
CA ALA A 84 11.95 -12.73 -3.73
C ALA A 84 10.49 -12.29 -3.93
N THR A 85 9.58 -12.65 -3.02
CA THR A 85 8.17 -12.21 -3.02
C THR A 85 8.08 -10.69 -3.01
N VAL A 86 8.81 -10.03 -2.09
CA VAL A 86 8.87 -8.56 -2.00
C VAL A 86 9.49 -7.95 -3.25
N SER A 87 10.55 -8.57 -3.82
CA SER A 87 11.18 -8.10 -5.06
C SER A 87 10.22 -8.14 -6.25
N VAL A 88 9.40 -9.18 -6.39
CA VAL A 88 8.41 -9.27 -7.47
C VAL A 88 7.31 -8.22 -7.29
N MET A 89 6.88 -7.96 -6.05
CA MET A 89 5.94 -6.87 -5.77
C MET A 89 6.54 -5.51 -6.14
N ASP A 90 7.80 -5.25 -5.80
CA ASP A 90 8.51 -4.02 -6.15
C ASP A 90 8.63 -3.83 -7.67
N ASP A 91 9.00 -4.89 -8.40
CA ASP A 91 8.99 -4.89 -9.88
C ASP A 91 7.58 -4.55 -10.42
N GLY A 92 6.53 -5.08 -9.78
CA GLY A 92 5.13 -4.81 -10.13
C GLY A 92 4.71 -3.36 -9.86
N VAL A 93 5.08 -2.79 -8.72
CA VAL A 93 4.90 -1.36 -8.39
C VAL A 93 5.58 -0.50 -9.45
N GLY A 94 6.81 -0.84 -9.84
CA GLY A 94 7.54 -0.17 -10.92
C GLY A 94 6.85 -0.27 -12.28
N SER A 95 6.27 -1.42 -12.61
CA SER A 95 5.48 -1.60 -13.85
C SER A 95 4.21 -0.74 -13.88
N VAL A 96 3.45 -0.69 -12.79
CA VAL A 96 2.25 0.17 -12.69
C VAL A 96 2.65 1.65 -12.82
N PHE A 97 3.72 2.05 -12.14
CA PHE A 97 4.24 3.42 -12.25
C PHE A 97 4.67 3.77 -13.69
N ARG A 98 5.37 2.85 -14.38
CA ARG A 98 5.71 3.01 -15.80
C ARG A 98 4.49 3.07 -16.70
N ALA A 99 3.46 2.26 -16.47
CA ALA A 99 2.23 2.32 -17.26
C ALA A 99 1.54 3.69 -17.15
N LEU A 100 1.50 4.27 -15.94
CA LEU A 100 1.01 5.64 -15.74
C LEU A 100 1.88 6.67 -16.46
N HIS A 101 3.20 6.48 -16.48
CA HIS A 101 4.14 7.36 -17.19
C HIS A 101 3.92 7.32 -18.70
N GLU A 102 3.89 6.11 -19.28
CA GLU A 102 3.70 5.88 -20.72
C GLU A 102 2.33 6.40 -21.21
N LYS A 103 1.32 6.41 -20.33
CA LYS A 103 -0.02 6.96 -20.60
C LYS A 103 -0.13 8.47 -20.32
N ASP A 104 0.96 9.13 -19.96
CA ASP A 104 1.03 10.56 -19.59
C ASP A 104 0.12 10.96 -18.41
N MET A 105 -0.25 9.99 -17.55
CA MET A 105 -1.15 10.21 -16.41
C MET A 105 -0.41 10.74 -15.17
N LEU A 106 0.89 10.48 -15.05
CA LEU A 106 1.68 10.84 -13.85
C LEU A 106 1.67 12.34 -13.52
N LYS A 107 1.48 13.21 -14.52
CA LYS A 107 1.40 14.67 -14.34
C LYS A 107 0.28 15.11 -13.38
N ASN A 108 -0.79 14.31 -13.29
CA ASN A 108 -1.95 14.59 -12.44
C ASN A 108 -2.36 13.34 -11.65
N SER A 109 -1.38 12.63 -11.08
CA SER A 109 -1.62 11.43 -10.27
C SER A 109 -1.05 11.60 -8.87
N ILE A 110 -1.76 11.07 -7.88
CA ILE A 110 -1.22 10.76 -6.55
C ILE A 110 -0.98 9.26 -6.51
N PHE A 111 0.30 8.87 -6.48
CA PHE A 111 0.70 7.47 -6.35
C PHE A 111 1.10 7.19 -4.91
N MET A 112 0.50 6.18 -4.30
CA MET A 112 0.74 5.81 -2.91
C MET A 112 1.11 4.35 -2.76
N PHE A 113 2.10 4.10 -1.92
CA PHE A 113 2.43 2.77 -1.43
C PHE A 113 2.31 2.77 0.10
N VAL A 114 1.59 1.80 0.66
CA VAL A 114 1.42 1.65 2.11
C VAL A 114 1.24 0.17 2.45
N SER A 115 1.79 -0.27 3.58
CA SER A 115 1.54 -1.61 4.14
C SER A 115 0.32 -1.58 5.07
N ASP A 116 -0.44 -2.68 5.15
CA ASP A 116 -1.64 -2.79 6.00
C ASP A 116 -1.30 -3.01 7.49
N ASN A 117 -0.22 -3.74 7.77
CA ASN A 117 0.34 -3.94 9.09
C ASN A 117 1.86 -4.19 9.02
N GLY A 118 2.51 -4.25 10.18
CA GLY A 118 3.90 -4.68 10.30
C GLY A 118 4.10 -6.14 9.90
N ALA A 119 5.35 -6.53 9.66
CA ALA A 119 5.65 -7.86 9.13
C ALA A 119 5.38 -8.98 10.15
N GLU A 120 4.97 -10.15 9.65
CA GLU A 120 5.02 -11.39 10.44
C GLU A 120 6.47 -11.92 10.43
N VAL A 121 7.05 -12.08 11.61
CA VAL A 121 8.47 -12.45 11.81
C VAL A 121 8.62 -13.81 12.47
N ASN A 122 7.53 -14.41 12.94
CA ASN A 122 7.50 -15.72 13.58
C ASN A 122 7.36 -16.82 12.52
N PRO A 123 8.38 -17.68 12.34
CA PRO A 123 8.33 -18.77 11.37
C PRO A 123 7.20 -19.78 11.63
N LYS A 124 6.72 -19.88 12.89
CA LYS A 124 5.59 -20.76 13.24
C LYS A 124 4.27 -20.28 12.64
N GLU A 125 4.14 -18.98 12.41
CA GLU A 125 3.00 -18.35 11.74
C GLU A 125 3.26 -18.13 10.24
N GLY A 126 4.33 -18.73 9.70
CA GLY A 126 4.75 -18.55 8.31
C GLY A 126 5.46 -17.23 8.03
N GLY A 127 5.84 -16.48 9.07
CA GLY A 127 6.50 -15.17 8.96
C GLY A 127 7.99 -15.24 8.74
N TYR A 128 8.45 -14.57 7.68
CA TYR A 128 9.87 -14.40 7.39
C TYR A 128 10.21 -12.94 7.04
N GLY A 129 9.34 -12.01 7.42
CA GLY A 129 9.55 -10.57 7.29
C GLY A 129 10.49 -9.99 8.35
N SER A 130 10.62 -8.67 8.39
CA SER A 130 11.48 -7.99 9.36
C SER A 130 10.92 -6.63 9.71
N ASN A 131 10.82 -6.36 11.00
CA ASN A 131 10.46 -5.04 11.53
C ASN A 131 11.64 -4.32 12.19
N TYR A 132 12.85 -4.89 12.13
CA TYR A 132 14.03 -4.28 12.75
C TYR A 132 14.22 -2.82 12.29
N PRO A 133 14.48 -1.87 13.20
CA PRO A 133 14.79 -2.03 14.63
C PRO A 133 13.58 -2.04 15.57
N LEU A 134 12.36 -1.98 15.03
CA LEU A 134 11.13 -1.86 15.81
C LEU A 134 10.78 -3.15 16.55
N ARG A 135 10.19 -2.99 17.74
CA ARG A 135 9.75 -4.11 18.58
C ARG A 135 8.44 -4.70 18.04
N GLY A 136 8.32 -6.02 18.08
CA GLY A 136 7.07 -6.73 17.77
C GLY A 136 6.86 -7.05 16.30
N ASN A 137 5.69 -7.58 16.00
CA ASN A 137 5.27 -8.09 14.69
C ASN A 137 3.77 -7.95 14.50
N LYS A 138 3.27 -8.44 13.37
CA LYS A 138 1.84 -8.63 13.12
C LYS A 138 1.13 -9.21 14.37
N PHE A 139 -0.10 -8.78 14.63
CA PHE A 139 -0.89 -9.11 15.83
C PHE A 139 -0.40 -8.49 17.15
N THR A 140 0.55 -7.56 17.12
CA THR A 140 0.99 -6.83 18.33
C THR A 140 0.79 -5.32 18.18
N GLN A 141 0.61 -4.63 19.31
CA GLN A 141 0.50 -3.16 19.37
C GLN A 141 1.86 -2.46 19.52
N TRP A 142 2.96 -3.21 19.44
CA TRP A 142 4.29 -2.61 19.41
C TRP A 142 4.54 -1.97 18.05
N GLU A 143 5.47 -1.02 17.96
CA GLU A 143 5.80 -0.30 16.73
C GLU A 143 5.99 -1.23 15.52
N GLY A 144 6.67 -2.37 15.68
CA GLY A 144 6.87 -3.33 14.59
C GLY A 144 5.61 -4.03 14.09
N GLY A 145 4.47 -3.90 14.77
CA GLY A 145 3.16 -4.37 14.33
C GLY A 145 2.31 -3.30 13.63
N ILE A 146 2.54 -2.01 13.90
CA ILE A 146 1.64 -0.91 13.48
C ILE A 146 2.35 0.22 12.71
N HIS A 147 3.67 0.38 12.84
CA HIS A 147 4.46 1.38 12.15
C HIS A 147 4.95 0.79 10.83
N VAL A 148 4.36 1.26 9.75
CA VAL A 148 4.49 0.69 8.41
C VAL A 148 5.20 1.62 7.43
N PRO A 149 5.86 1.08 6.39
CA PRO A 149 6.35 1.92 5.29
C PRO A 149 5.18 2.56 4.56
N ALA A 150 5.31 3.86 4.29
CA ALA A 150 4.40 4.61 3.43
C ALA A 150 5.21 5.56 2.54
N VAL A 151 4.84 5.65 1.26
CA VAL A 151 5.44 6.57 0.28
C VAL A 151 4.31 7.22 -0.50
N ILE A 152 4.40 8.55 -0.65
CA ILE A 152 3.54 9.32 -1.55
C ILE A 152 4.44 9.92 -2.64
N TRP A 153 4.07 9.69 -3.88
CA TRP A 153 4.67 10.34 -5.04
C TRP A 153 3.60 11.10 -5.80
N SER A 154 3.83 12.40 -6.04
CA SER A 154 3.01 13.19 -6.95
C SER A 154 3.71 14.50 -7.30
N PRO A 155 3.66 14.96 -8.56
CA PRO A 155 4.06 16.32 -8.89
C PRO A 155 3.14 17.38 -8.24
N LEU A 156 1.91 17.00 -7.88
CA LEU A 156 0.92 17.90 -7.26
C LEU A 156 1.29 18.30 -5.83
N LEU A 157 2.18 17.57 -5.17
CA LEU A 157 2.69 17.96 -3.86
C LEU A 157 3.53 19.26 -3.93
N ASN A 158 4.00 19.64 -5.13
CA ASN A 158 4.79 20.86 -5.39
C ASN A 158 5.98 21.05 -4.42
N LEU A 159 6.60 19.95 -3.99
CA LEU A 159 7.71 20.00 -3.06
C LEU A 159 8.98 20.47 -3.78
N LYS A 160 9.70 21.44 -3.20
CA LYS A 160 10.99 21.91 -3.71
C LYS A 160 12.06 20.82 -3.76
N LYS A 161 11.97 19.83 -2.86
CA LYS A 161 12.85 18.67 -2.75
C LYS A 161 12.10 17.50 -2.11
N PRO A 162 12.48 16.24 -2.42
CA PRO A 162 11.99 15.08 -1.67
C PRO A 162 12.27 15.25 -0.17
N ARG A 163 11.35 14.78 0.67
CA ARG A 163 11.46 14.88 2.13
C ARG A 163 10.94 13.61 2.81
N VAL A 164 11.36 13.40 4.05
CA VAL A 164 10.76 12.42 4.96
C VAL A 164 9.77 13.18 5.83
N ALA A 165 8.47 12.86 5.70
CA ALA A 165 7.45 13.36 6.59
C ALA A 165 7.56 12.67 7.95
N LYS A 166 7.67 13.45 9.04
CA LYS A 166 7.76 12.93 10.42
C LYS A 166 6.44 13.03 11.18
N GLN A 167 5.41 13.49 10.48
CA GLN A 167 4.06 13.63 10.97
C GLN A 167 3.42 12.25 11.22
N LEU A 168 2.77 12.08 12.37
CA LEU A 168 2.08 10.85 12.78
C LEU A 168 0.79 10.58 12.00
N MET A 169 0.82 9.90 10.86
CA MET A 169 -0.40 9.59 10.12
C MET A 169 -0.93 8.18 10.46
N HIS A 170 -2.25 8.03 10.56
CA HIS A 170 -2.93 6.75 10.74
C HIS A 170 -3.70 6.32 9.47
N VAL A 171 -3.98 5.03 9.30
CA VAL A 171 -4.69 4.50 8.11
C VAL A 171 -6.08 5.12 7.92
N SER A 172 -6.75 5.53 9.00
CA SER A 172 -8.04 6.22 8.94
C SER A 172 -7.97 7.59 8.28
N ASP A 173 -6.80 8.23 8.29
CA ASP A 173 -6.61 9.58 7.74
C ASP A 173 -6.58 9.58 6.21
N TRP A 174 -6.35 8.42 5.58
CA TRP A 174 -6.33 8.32 4.13
C TRP A 174 -7.68 8.67 3.50
N LEU A 175 -8.81 8.26 4.09
CA LEU A 175 -10.13 8.53 3.53
C LEU A 175 -10.41 10.04 3.38
N PRO A 176 -10.39 10.86 4.46
CA PRO A 176 -10.63 12.30 4.33
C PRO A 176 -9.55 13.01 3.51
N THR A 177 -8.29 12.61 3.64
CA THR A 177 -7.17 13.21 2.89
C THR A 177 -7.33 12.99 1.38
N LEU A 178 -7.61 11.75 0.95
CA LEU A 178 -7.79 11.42 -0.46
C LEU A 178 -9.09 12.00 -1.02
N TYR A 179 -10.14 12.09 -0.20
CA TYR A 179 -11.39 12.71 -0.59
C TYR A 179 -11.22 14.20 -0.89
N ARG A 180 -10.52 14.94 -0.02
CA ARG A 180 -10.12 16.34 -0.28
C ARG A 180 -9.24 16.45 -1.52
N ALA A 181 -8.24 15.58 -1.66
CA ALA A 181 -7.34 15.60 -2.82
C ALA A 181 -8.09 15.34 -4.15
N ALA A 182 -9.20 14.60 -4.11
CA ALA A 182 -10.09 14.40 -5.25
C ALA A 182 -11.10 15.55 -5.49
N GLY A 183 -11.03 16.62 -4.70
CA GLY A 183 -11.91 17.79 -4.79
C GLY A 183 -13.20 17.70 -3.97
N GLY A 184 -13.35 16.69 -3.11
CA GLY A 184 -14.46 16.58 -2.15
C GLY A 184 -14.26 17.45 -0.91
N ASP A 185 -15.33 17.62 -0.13
CA ASP A 185 -15.28 18.28 1.18
C ASP A 185 -15.32 17.23 2.30
N PRO A 186 -14.25 17.05 3.10
CA PRO A 186 -14.25 16.10 4.22
C PRO A 186 -15.43 16.19 5.18
N HIS A 187 -16.12 17.34 5.28
CA HIS A 187 -17.34 17.49 6.09
C HIS A 187 -18.50 16.61 5.59
N ASP A 188 -18.54 16.25 4.31
CA ASP A 188 -19.57 15.38 3.73
C ASP A 188 -19.48 13.93 4.23
N LEU A 189 -18.35 13.53 4.81
CA LEU A 189 -18.11 12.17 5.31
C LEU A 189 -18.77 11.89 6.67
N GLY A 190 -19.31 12.92 7.33
CA GLY A 190 -19.88 12.80 8.67
C GLY A 190 -18.84 12.46 9.75
N PRO A 191 -19.26 11.91 10.91
CA PRO A 191 -18.34 11.60 12.00
C PRO A 191 -17.47 10.39 11.64
N ILE A 192 -16.21 10.65 11.32
CA ILE A 192 -15.17 9.64 11.04
C ILE A 192 -14.02 9.76 12.03
N GLY A 193 -13.24 8.68 12.20
CA GLY A 193 -12.09 8.65 13.12
C GLY A 193 -10.78 9.18 12.55
N GLY A 194 -10.73 9.55 11.27
CA GLY A 194 -9.54 10.06 10.59
C GLY A 194 -9.57 11.56 10.37
N PHE A 195 -8.40 12.15 10.17
CA PHE A 195 -8.22 13.57 9.90
C PHE A 195 -7.74 13.82 8.47
N ASP A 196 -8.14 14.95 7.90
CA ASP A 196 -7.56 15.42 6.65
C ASP A 196 -6.13 15.91 6.87
N MET A 197 -5.19 15.31 6.13
CA MET A 197 -3.75 15.54 6.25
C MET A 197 -3.17 16.38 5.11
N CYS A 198 -3.99 16.89 4.17
CA CYS A 198 -3.49 17.61 2.99
C CYS A 198 -2.54 18.77 3.38
N ASP A 199 -2.99 19.69 4.23
CA ASP A 199 -2.19 20.87 4.58
C ASP A 199 -0.94 20.48 5.39
N THR A 200 -1.07 19.51 6.30
CA THR A 200 0.08 18.94 7.03
C THR A 200 1.16 18.40 6.10
N LEU A 201 0.76 17.67 5.05
CA LEU A 201 1.68 17.04 4.12
C LEU A 201 2.25 18.04 3.09
N LEU A 202 1.50 19.07 2.71
CA LEU A 202 1.95 20.06 1.74
C LEU A 202 2.84 21.14 2.37
N GLU A 203 2.49 21.59 3.58
CA GLU A 203 3.15 22.72 4.25
C GLU A 203 4.17 22.29 5.31
N ASP A 204 4.34 20.97 5.53
CA ASP A 204 5.24 20.41 6.55
C ASP A 204 4.90 20.88 7.98
N LEU A 205 3.61 21.08 8.26
CA LEU A 205 3.12 21.52 9.56
C LEU A 205 3.29 20.42 10.62
N PRO A 206 3.50 20.78 11.90
CA PRO A 206 3.48 19.83 13.00
C PRO A 206 2.03 19.37 13.29
N TRP A 207 1.88 18.10 13.66
CA TRP A 207 0.56 17.50 13.95
C TRP A 207 -0.30 18.26 14.97
N HIS A 208 0.34 18.87 15.97
CA HIS A 208 -0.38 19.55 17.05
C HIS A 208 -1.04 20.86 16.65
N GLU A 209 -0.61 21.51 15.56
CA GLU A 209 -1.19 22.79 15.13
C GLU A 209 -2.60 22.63 14.53
N LEU A 210 -2.92 21.49 13.92
CA LEU A 210 -4.27 21.18 13.44
C LEU A 210 -5.18 20.61 14.54
N ALA A 211 -4.65 19.85 15.50
CA ALA A 211 -5.43 19.43 16.65
C ALA A 211 -5.97 20.64 17.42
N TYR A 212 -5.15 21.68 17.63
CA TYR A 212 -5.57 22.88 18.36
C TYR A 212 -6.60 23.76 17.64
N SER A 213 -6.57 23.84 16.29
CA SER A 213 -7.58 24.60 15.53
C SER A 213 -8.95 23.90 15.55
N HIS A 214 -8.98 22.56 15.49
CA HIS A 214 -10.21 21.78 15.54
C HIS A 214 -10.77 21.58 16.96
N PHE A 215 -9.92 21.46 18.00
CA PHE A 215 -10.40 21.41 19.39
C PHE A 215 -10.99 22.74 19.88
N LYS A 216 -10.62 23.89 19.28
CA LYS A 216 -11.29 25.17 19.55
C LYS A 216 -12.69 25.26 18.96
N LEU A 217 -12.99 24.55 17.88
CA LEU A 217 -14.33 24.53 17.27
C LEU A 217 -15.27 23.52 17.96
N ASN A 218 -14.71 22.54 18.67
CA ASN A 218 -15.45 21.56 19.47
C ASN A 218 -15.30 21.78 20.97
N SER A 219 -15.18 23.04 21.43
CA SER A 219 -15.28 23.33 22.86
C SER A 219 -16.63 22.82 23.37
N PHE A 220 -16.54 21.76 24.17
CA PHE A 220 -17.64 21.11 24.86
C PHE A 220 -18.55 22.15 25.52
N ASN A 221 -19.78 22.28 25.02
CA ASN A 221 -20.89 22.65 25.89
C ASN A 221 -21.18 21.43 26.76
N ILE A 222 -20.59 21.42 27.95
CA ILE A 222 -21.11 20.67 29.10
C ILE A 222 -22.28 21.47 29.66
#